data_AF-A0A3S4HZ42-F1
#
_entry.id   AF-A0A3S4HZ42-F1
#
_cell.length_a   1.000
_cell.length_b   1.000
_cell.length_c   1.000
_cell.angle_alpha   90.00
_cell.angle_beta   90.00
_cell.angle_gamma   90.00
#
_symmetry.space_group_name_H-M   'P 1'
#
loop_
_entity.id
_entity.type
_entity.pdbx_description
1 polymer ?
#
loop_
_entity_poly.entity_id
_entity_poly.type
_entity_poly.pdbx_seq_one_letter_code
_entity_poly.pdbx_strand_id
1 'polypeptide(L)'
;MLKRLLRVDDPCDVFGVHGVCGIVGCILTGVFAASSLGGVGFVDGVTMGHQVMVQLESIAITVVWSGVVAFVGYKLADILVGLRVPEEQEREGLDVNSHGENAYNA
;
A
#
# COMPACT_ATOMS: atom_id res chain seq x y z
N MET A 1 2.39 -6.08 15.28
CA MET A 1 3.80 -6.31 15.68
C MET A 1 4.78 -5.47 14.85
N LEU A 2 4.73 -5.53 13.51
CA LEU A 2 5.63 -4.76 12.62
C LEU A 2 5.49 -3.22 12.75
N LYS A 3 4.27 -2.68 12.73
CA LYS A 3 4.03 -1.22 12.85
C LYS A 3 4.53 -0.64 14.16
N ARG A 4 4.35 -1.38 15.26
CA ARG A 4 4.84 -0.99 16.60
C ARG A 4 6.37 -0.96 16.64
N LEU A 5 7.03 -1.88 15.92
CA LEU A 5 8.49 -1.92 15.80
C LEU A 5 9.01 -0.73 14.98
N LEU A 6 8.36 -0.47 13.83
CA LEU A 6 8.75 0.60 12.90
C LEU A 6 8.24 1.99 13.32
N ARG A 7 7.38 2.06 14.35
CA ARG A 7 6.68 3.29 14.80
C ARG A 7 5.97 4.02 13.65
N VAL A 8 5.30 3.25 12.80
CA VAL A 8 4.54 3.78 11.65
C VAL A 8 3.06 3.86 12.01
N ASP A 9 2.47 5.02 11.76
CA ASP A 9 1.04 5.30 11.92
C ASP A 9 0.30 5.03 10.59
N ASP A 10 -0.16 3.79 10.43
CA ASP A 10 -0.98 3.33 9.30
C ASP A 10 -2.36 2.92 9.85
N PRO A 11 -3.27 3.88 10.04
CA PRO A 11 -4.43 3.76 10.92
C PRO A 11 -5.44 2.71 10.46
N CYS A 12 -5.58 2.51 9.15
CA CYS A 12 -6.52 1.54 8.56
C CYS A 12 -5.85 0.23 8.13
N ASP A 13 -4.64 0.00 8.59
CA ASP A 13 -3.81 -1.13 8.19
C ASP A 13 -3.59 -1.33 6.68
N VAL A 14 -3.58 -0.25 5.90
CA VAL A 14 -3.60 -0.31 4.43
C VAL A 14 -2.36 -1.00 3.88
N PHE A 15 -1.17 -0.66 4.38
CA PHE A 15 0.06 -1.30 3.90
C PHE A 15 0.13 -2.77 4.33
N GLY A 16 -0.30 -3.06 5.56
CA GLY A 16 -0.30 -4.42 6.10
C GLY A 16 -1.23 -5.36 5.34
N VAL A 17 -2.43 -4.90 4.99
CA VAL A 17 -3.44 -5.72 4.31
C VAL A 17 -3.25 -5.70 2.80
N HIS A 18 -3.05 -4.55 2.18
CA HIS A 18 -2.98 -4.46 0.71
C HIS A 18 -1.55 -4.60 0.20
N GLY A 19 -0.59 -3.92 0.83
CA GLY A 19 0.82 -3.97 0.43
C GLY A 19 1.42 -5.36 0.60
N VAL A 20 1.37 -5.92 1.82
CA VAL A 20 1.97 -7.23 2.11
C VAL A 20 1.22 -8.37 1.39
N CYS A 21 -0.11 -8.43 1.46
CA CYS A 21 -0.85 -9.48 0.75
C CYS A 21 -0.72 -9.36 -0.76
N GLY A 22 -0.60 -8.14 -1.31
CA GLY A 22 -0.32 -7.91 -2.73
C GLY A 22 1.04 -8.48 -3.13
N ILE A 23 2.10 -8.21 -2.37
CA ILE A 23 3.44 -8.77 -2.61
C ILE A 23 3.42 -10.30 -2.56
N VAL A 24 2.81 -10.88 -1.50
CA VAL A 24 2.67 -12.33 -1.38
C VAL A 24 1.88 -12.90 -2.56
N GLY A 25 0.77 -12.26 -2.93
CA GLY A 25 -0.04 -12.62 -4.08
C GLY A 25 0.77 -12.65 -5.38
N CYS A 26 1.54 -11.59 -5.67
CA CYS A 26 2.37 -11.51 -6.87
C CYS A 26 3.43 -12.63 -6.93
N ILE A 27 4.07 -12.97 -5.82
CA ILE A 27 5.03 -14.09 -5.76
C ILE A 27 4.31 -15.41 -6.05
N LEU A 28 3.16 -15.63 -5.40
CA LEU A 28 2.36 -16.84 -5.58
C LEU A 28 1.79 -16.96 -7.00
N THR A 29 1.47 -15.85 -7.67
CA THR A 29 1.10 -15.83 -9.09
C THR A 29 2.21 -16.43 -9.96
N GLY A 30 3.48 -16.14 -9.66
CA GLY A 30 4.61 -16.72 -10.40
C GLY A 30 4.69 -18.24 -10.29
N VAL A 31 4.18 -18.81 -9.20
CA VAL A 31 4.13 -20.27 -8.97
C VAL A 31 2.84 -20.86 -9.54
N PHE A 32 1.69 -20.37 -9.12
CA PHE A 32 0.39 -20.98 -9.39
C PHE A 32 -0.19 -20.66 -10.78
N ALA A 33 0.45 -19.82 -11.57
CA ALA A 33 0.13 -19.71 -13.00
C ALA A 33 0.53 -20.98 -13.79
N ALA A 34 1.36 -21.86 -13.24
CA ALA A 34 1.76 -23.11 -13.89
C ALA A 34 0.57 -24.02 -14.19
N SER A 35 0.49 -24.51 -15.44
CA SER A 35 -0.58 -25.42 -15.88
C SER A 35 -0.59 -26.76 -15.13
N SER A 36 0.59 -27.24 -14.69
CA SER A 36 0.73 -28.44 -13.85
C SER A 36 0.09 -28.30 -12.46
N LEU A 37 -0.17 -27.06 -12.01
CA LEU A 37 -0.86 -26.75 -10.76
C LEU A 37 -2.30 -26.27 -10.99
N GLY A 38 -2.82 -26.39 -12.22
CA GLY A 38 -4.16 -25.93 -12.59
C GLY A 38 -4.25 -24.45 -13.00
N GLY A 39 -3.11 -23.78 -13.18
CA GLY A 39 -3.03 -22.42 -13.68
C GLY A 39 -3.21 -22.30 -15.20
N VAL A 40 -3.26 -21.07 -15.69
CA VAL A 40 -3.47 -20.76 -17.13
C VAL A 40 -2.29 -21.16 -18.04
N GLY A 41 -1.14 -21.50 -17.46
CA GLY A 41 0.10 -21.79 -18.18
C GLY A 41 0.97 -20.55 -18.35
N PHE A 42 2.26 -20.79 -18.56
CA PHE A 42 3.21 -19.73 -18.94
C PHE A 42 3.27 -19.62 -20.47
N VAL A 43 3.78 -18.48 -20.95
CA VAL A 43 4.12 -18.31 -22.38
C VAL A 43 5.19 -19.33 -22.78
N ASP A 44 5.19 -19.75 -24.04
CA ASP A 44 6.18 -20.70 -24.57
C ASP A 44 7.62 -20.27 -24.25
N GLY A 45 8.40 -21.19 -23.68
CA GLY A 45 9.78 -20.94 -23.26
C GLY A 45 9.93 -20.31 -21.87
N VAL A 46 8.85 -19.89 -21.21
CA VAL A 46 8.89 -19.36 -19.84
C VAL A 46 8.75 -20.48 -18.82
N THR A 47 9.69 -20.53 -17.87
CA THR A 47 9.63 -21.45 -16.73
C THR A 47 8.98 -20.80 -15.52
N MET A 48 8.49 -21.60 -14.57
CA MET A 48 8.00 -21.11 -13.29
C MET A 48 9.05 -20.24 -12.57
N GLY A 49 10.32 -20.66 -12.57
CA GLY A 49 11.40 -19.89 -11.97
C GLY A 49 11.59 -18.53 -12.65
N HIS A 50 11.54 -18.49 -13.99
CA HIS A 50 11.59 -17.22 -14.73
C HIS A 50 10.40 -16.33 -14.39
N GLN A 51 9.17 -16.88 -14.33
CA GLN A 51 8.00 -16.09 -13.98
C GLN A 51 8.09 -15.52 -12.56
N VAL A 52 8.55 -16.29 -11.57
CA VAL A 52 8.77 -15.78 -10.21
C VAL A 52 9.77 -14.62 -10.22
N MET A 53 10.85 -14.69 -11.00
CA MET A 53 11.81 -13.60 -11.13
C MET A 53 11.18 -12.34 -11.74
N VAL A 54 10.36 -12.49 -12.78
CA VAL A 54 9.60 -11.37 -13.38
C VAL A 54 8.63 -10.76 -12.37
N GLN A 55 7.96 -11.57 -11.55
CA GLN A 55 7.06 -11.07 -10.50
C GLN A 55 7.84 -10.29 -9.43
N LEU A 56 9.02 -10.75 -9.03
CA LEU A 56 9.89 -10.03 -8.08
C LEU A 56 10.38 -8.69 -8.65
N GLU A 57 10.76 -8.65 -9.93
CA GLU A 57 11.10 -7.41 -10.62
C GLU A 57 9.91 -6.44 -10.65
N SER A 58 8.72 -6.94 -11.01
CA SER A 58 7.48 -6.16 -11.01
C SER A 58 7.15 -5.59 -9.62
N ILE A 59 7.30 -6.38 -8.56
CA ILE A 59 7.12 -5.93 -7.17
C ILE A 59 8.10 -4.81 -6.85
N ALA A 60 9.39 -4.98 -7.15
CA ALA A 60 10.42 -3.98 -6.85
C ALA A 60 10.14 -2.66 -7.57
N ILE A 61 9.83 -2.72 -8.88
CA ILE A 61 9.46 -1.56 -9.68
C ILE A 61 8.23 -0.87 -9.08
N THR A 62 7.19 -1.64 -8.75
CA THR A 62 5.93 -1.10 -8.22
C THR A 62 6.12 -0.43 -6.87
N VAL A 63 6.89 -1.05 -5.97
CA VAL A 63 7.20 -0.48 -4.64
C VAL A 63 8.00 0.82 -4.77
N VAL A 64 9.03 0.85 -5.61
CA VAL A 64 9.84 2.06 -5.83
C VAL A 64 8.99 3.16 -6.47
N TRP A 65 8.27 2.83 -7.54
CA TRP A 65 7.43 3.79 -8.25
C TRP A 65 6.36 4.39 -7.35
N SER A 66 5.54 3.56 -6.72
CA SER A 66 4.46 4.01 -5.84
C SER A 66 5.00 4.79 -4.65
N GLY A 67 6.09 4.33 -4.03
CA GLY A 67 6.73 5.03 -2.91
C GLY A 67 7.26 6.41 -3.31
N VAL A 68 8.00 6.51 -4.41
CA VAL A 68 8.58 7.79 -4.87
C VAL A 68 7.50 8.75 -5.32
N VAL A 69 6.56 8.30 -6.15
CA VAL A 69 5.48 9.16 -6.66
C VAL A 69 4.57 9.64 -5.53
N ALA A 70 4.18 8.76 -4.62
CA ALA A 70 3.39 9.14 -3.45
C ALA A 70 4.16 10.13 -2.57
N PHE A 71 5.44 9.87 -2.26
CA PHE A 71 6.26 10.76 -1.46
C PHE A 71 6.35 12.17 -2.08
N VAL A 72 6.68 12.26 -3.37
CA VAL A 72 6.77 13.54 -4.07
C VAL A 72 5.41 14.23 -4.10
N GLY A 73 4.34 13.52 -4.45
CA GLY A 73 2.98 14.08 -4.52
C GLY A 73 2.50 14.62 -3.18
N TYR A 74 2.61 13.83 -2.12
CA TYR A 74 2.22 14.25 -0.77
C TYR A 74 3.10 15.38 -0.25
N LYS A 75 4.41 15.39 -0.55
CA LYS A 75 5.29 16.47 -0.11
C LYS A 75 4.97 17.78 -0.81
N LEU A 76 4.65 17.74 -2.11
CA LEU A 76 4.21 18.91 -2.85
C LEU A 76 2.86 19.42 -2.33
N ALA A 77 1.89 18.53 -2.09
CA ALA A 77 0.61 18.92 -1.50
C ALA A 77 0.79 19.59 -0.12
N ASP A 78 1.63 18.99 0.73
CA ASP A 78 1.94 19.53 2.06
C ASP A 78 2.55 20.95 2.00
N ILE A 79 3.43 21.21 1.03
CA ILE A 79 4.04 22.54 0.86
C ILE A 79 3.04 23.57 0.28
N LEU A 80 2.14 23.14 -0.61
CA LEU A 80 1.24 24.05 -1.32
C LEU A 80 -0.02 24.40 -0.52
N VAL A 81 -0.61 23.43 0.16
CA VAL A 81 -1.90 23.60 0.86
C VAL A 81 -1.89 23.14 2.31
N GLY A 82 -0.84 22.45 2.76
CA GLY A 82 -0.80 21.77 4.06
C GLY A 82 -1.65 20.49 4.02
N LEU A 83 -1.03 19.33 4.28
CA LEU A 83 -1.73 18.05 4.17
C LEU A 83 -2.37 17.58 5.48
N ARG A 84 -1.76 17.92 6.63
CA ARG A 84 -2.25 17.54 7.97
C ARG A 84 -2.80 18.77 8.68
N VAL A 85 -3.92 18.59 9.40
CA VAL A 85 -4.50 19.61 10.26
C VAL A 85 -3.58 19.94 11.45
N PRO A 86 -3.70 21.13 12.06
CA PRO A 86 -3.00 21.45 13.31
C PRO A 86 -3.30 20.46 14.43
N GLU A 87 -2.34 20.23 15.33
CA GLU A 87 -2.47 19.25 16.42
C GLU A 87 -3.67 19.54 17.35
N GLU A 88 -3.99 20.81 17.58
CA GLU A 88 -5.17 21.21 18.36
C GLU A 88 -6.48 20.73 17.71
N GLN A 89 -6.61 20.92 16.39
CA GLN A 89 -7.78 20.47 15.63
C GLN A 89 -7.83 18.94 15.53
N GLU A 90 -6.66 18.29 15.45
CA GLU A 90 -6.57 16.82 15.48
C GLU A 90 -7.06 16.26 16.83
N ARG A 91 -6.74 16.93 17.94
CA ARG A 91 -7.15 16.54 19.31
C ARG A 91 -8.64 16.76 19.57
N GLU A 92 -9.18 17.88 19.11
CA GLU A 92 -10.60 18.20 19.24
C GLU A 92 -11.49 17.37 18.30
N GLY A 93 -10.94 16.95 17.16
CA GLY A 93 -11.61 16.13 16.16
C GLY A 93 -11.98 16.91 14.89
N LEU A 94 -11.86 16.23 13.75
CA LEU A 94 -12.18 16.79 12.43
C LEU A 94 -13.68 17.04 12.25
N ASP A 95 -14.56 16.27 12.90
CA ASP A 95 -16.01 16.48 12.85
C ASP A 95 -16.37 17.90 13.29
N VAL A 96 -15.81 18.36 14.42
CA VAL A 96 -16.06 19.71 14.95
C VAL A 96 -15.32 20.76 14.14
N ASN A 97 -14.01 20.56 13.90
CA ASN A 97 -13.15 21.59 13.32
C ASN A 97 -13.29 21.76 11.81
N SER A 98 -13.64 20.70 11.08
CA SER A 98 -13.78 20.72 9.62
C SER A 98 -15.23 20.67 9.13
N HIS A 99 -16.14 20.11 9.93
CA HIS A 99 -17.54 19.92 9.53
C HIS A 99 -18.56 20.65 10.41
N GLY A 100 -18.14 21.21 11.55
CA GLY A 100 -19.01 21.97 12.45
C GLY A 100 -20.08 21.12 13.14
N GLU A 101 -19.87 19.80 13.21
CA GLU A 101 -20.83 18.84 13.75
C GLU A 101 -20.18 17.86 14.72
N ASN A 102 -20.99 17.15 15.49
CA ASN A 102 -20.56 16.00 16.29
C ASN A 102 -21.25 14.75 15.72
N ALA A 103 -20.47 13.72 15.38
CA ALA A 103 -21.03 12.45 14.89
C ALA A 103 -21.97 11.77 15.89
N TYR A 104 -21.74 12.00 17.19
CA TYR A 104 -22.58 11.50 18.27
C TYR A 104 -22.92 12.63 19.23
N ASN A 105 -24.22 12.92 19.37
CA ASN A 105 -24.74 13.81 20.40
C ASN A 105 -25.23 12.95 21.56
N ALA A 106 -24.69 13.17 22.76
CA ALA A 106 -25.21 12.59 24.00
C ALA A 106 -26.44 13.36 24.47
#